data_AF-A0A949EMY6-F1
#
_entry.id   AF-A0A949EMY6-F1
#
_cell.length_a   1.000
_cell.length_b   1.000
_cell.length_c   1.000
_cell.angle_alpha   90.00
_cell.angle_beta   90.00
_cell.angle_gamma   90.00
#
_symmetry.space_group_name_H-M   'P 1'
#
loop_
_entity.id
_entity.type
_entity.pdbx_description
1 polymer ?
#
loop_
_entity_poly.entity_id
_entity_poly.type
_entity_poly.pdbx_seq_one_letter_code
_entity_poly.pdbx_strand_id
1 'polypeptide(L)'
;MKFTIVTPSYNQGQYIEQTIKSVLDQAGDFFIDYIIADGGSTDKSVEIIKKYDNLLKNGLYPIKCNGIELHWWSKKDKGQSDAINQGFKIAKGEILAWINSDDFYEANAFKEVLEIFNAHTELDLVYGDGYVVKDGTSNKTIKRSTVGTFNEFLRRYNYIFQPSAFWKKNIFDKVGPLDESLNFVMDYDLWLRIFKYSDKNKLHVSAVWSNYREWESSKSVSQMNKFVKERKTLFKKYGGNKIDPYIIQKIITSRYFNFIKKVNIKMANALEKCIFYISDSFYYKIN
;
A
#
# COMPACT_ATOMS: atom_id res chain seq x y z
N MET A 1 -7.09 -19.55 7.98
CA MET A 1 -6.10 -18.48 8.26
C MET A 1 -6.83 -17.25 8.78
N LYS A 2 -6.11 -16.36 9.45
CA LYS A 2 -6.57 -15.08 9.99
C LYS A 2 -5.77 -13.95 9.33
N PHE A 3 -6.48 -12.95 8.85
CA PHE A 3 -5.89 -11.70 8.36
C PHE A 3 -5.76 -10.73 9.53
N THR A 4 -4.63 -10.05 9.69
CA THR A 4 -4.57 -8.80 10.44
C THR A 4 -4.54 -7.63 9.47
N ILE A 5 -5.55 -6.75 9.60
CA ILE A 5 -5.65 -5.52 8.82
C ILE A 5 -5.45 -4.35 9.76
N VAL A 6 -4.47 -3.50 9.49
CA VAL A 6 -4.26 -2.27 10.26
C VAL A 6 -4.75 -1.06 9.47
N THR A 7 -5.56 -0.20 10.10
CA THR A 7 -5.98 1.09 9.54
C THR A 7 -5.41 2.22 10.38
N PRO A 8 -4.36 2.93 9.94
CA PRO A 8 -4.01 4.21 10.54
C PRO A 8 -5.10 5.23 10.20
N SER A 9 -5.51 6.04 11.18
CA SER A 9 -6.51 7.08 10.96
C SER A 9 -6.17 8.38 11.67
N TYR A 10 -6.42 9.51 11.01
CA TYR A 10 -6.32 10.82 11.61
C TYR A 10 -7.16 11.83 10.83
N ASN A 11 -8.25 12.30 11.42
CA ASN A 11 -9.22 13.25 10.85
C ASN A 11 -9.76 12.82 9.47
N GLN A 12 -10.30 11.60 9.39
CA GLN A 12 -10.83 11.02 8.14
C GLN A 12 -12.30 10.60 8.27
N GLY A 13 -13.08 11.31 9.09
CA GLY A 13 -14.46 10.98 9.40
C GLY A 13 -15.37 10.94 8.17
N GLN A 14 -15.01 11.65 7.10
CA GLN A 14 -15.73 11.63 5.83
C GLN A 14 -15.54 10.34 5.01
N TYR A 15 -14.47 9.57 5.24
CA TYR A 15 -14.14 8.39 4.44
C TYR A 15 -14.04 7.08 5.24
N ILE A 16 -13.67 7.16 6.52
CA ILE A 16 -13.35 5.98 7.33
C ILE A 16 -14.49 4.97 7.43
N GLU A 17 -15.75 5.41 7.36
CA GLU A 17 -16.90 4.50 7.34
C GLU A 17 -16.84 3.54 6.15
N GLN A 18 -16.47 4.04 4.96
CA GLN A 18 -16.33 3.20 3.77
C GLN A 18 -15.15 2.24 3.91
N THR A 19 -14.01 2.70 4.45
CA THR A 19 -12.85 1.84 4.73
C THR A 19 -13.22 0.70 5.66
N ILE A 20 -13.85 1.00 6.81
CA ILE A 20 -14.30 0.01 7.79
C ILE A 20 -15.20 -1.03 7.12
N LYS A 21 -16.25 -0.58 6.42
CA LYS A 21 -17.15 -1.49 5.70
C LYS A 21 -16.42 -2.37 4.71
N SER A 22 -15.46 -1.84 3.96
CA SER A 22 -14.71 -2.63 2.97
C SER A 22 -13.90 -3.78 3.57
N VAL A 23 -13.48 -3.65 4.84
CA VAL A 23 -12.83 -4.72 5.60
C VAL A 23 -13.87 -5.68 6.20
N LEU A 24 -14.90 -5.15 6.86
CA LEU A 24 -15.91 -5.97 7.54
C LEU A 24 -16.81 -6.76 6.58
N ASP A 25 -17.01 -6.26 5.36
CA ASP A 25 -17.87 -6.89 4.34
C ASP A 25 -17.17 -7.99 3.54
N GLN A 26 -15.87 -8.25 3.78
CA GLN A 26 -15.14 -9.34 3.14
C GLN A 26 -15.78 -10.69 3.49
N ALA A 27 -15.90 -11.56 2.50
CA ALA A 27 -16.58 -12.86 2.63
C ALA A 27 -15.66 -14.03 2.30
N GLY A 28 -15.72 -15.10 3.10
CA GLY A 28 -14.97 -16.34 2.88
C GLY A 28 -14.48 -17.02 4.17
N ASP A 29 -13.77 -18.13 4.02
CA ASP A 29 -13.38 -19.04 5.11
C ASP A 29 -12.11 -18.59 5.85
N PHE A 30 -12.16 -17.39 6.45
CA PHE A 30 -11.08 -16.80 7.21
C PHE A 30 -11.59 -15.99 8.41
N PHE A 31 -10.69 -15.67 9.33
CA PHE A 31 -10.94 -14.71 10.41
C PHE A 31 -10.30 -13.37 10.09
N ILE A 32 -10.85 -12.29 10.64
CA ILE A 32 -10.28 -10.94 10.53
C ILE A 32 -9.93 -10.43 11.94
N ASP A 33 -8.68 -10.06 12.15
CA ASP A 33 -8.17 -9.27 13.25
C ASP A 33 -8.02 -7.83 12.74
N TYR A 34 -9.04 -7.00 12.95
CA TYR A 34 -9.08 -5.65 12.43
C TYR A 34 -8.62 -4.65 13.49
N ILE A 35 -7.60 -3.86 13.18
CA ILE A 35 -7.00 -2.92 14.12
C ILE A 35 -7.08 -1.50 13.56
N ILE A 36 -7.78 -0.60 14.25
CA ILE A 36 -7.85 0.82 13.88
C ILE A 36 -7.03 1.65 14.86
N ALA A 37 -5.92 2.19 14.38
CA ALA A 37 -4.99 3.02 15.14
C ALA A 37 -5.27 4.50 14.83
N ASP A 38 -6.13 5.13 15.63
CA ASP A 38 -6.48 6.54 15.46
C ASP A 38 -5.50 7.46 16.21
N GLY A 39 -4.97 8.45 15.50
CA GLY A 39 -3.94 9.40 15.94
C GLY A 39 -4.45 10.54 16.83
N GLY A 40 -5.62 10.40 17.45
CA GLY A 40 -6.27 11.44 18.24
C GLY A 40 -7.11 12.39 17.38
N SER A 41 -7.93 11.83 16.50
CA SER A 41 -8.83 12.59 15.64
C SER A 41 -9.81 13.45 16.44
N THR A 42 -10.07 14.65 15.93
CA THR A 42 -11.02 15.62 16.52
C THR A 42 -12.31 15.74 15.71
N ASP A 43 -12.40 15.05 14.57
CA ASP A 43 -13.60 14.97 13.75
C ASP A 43 -14.47 13.76 14.12
N LYS A 44 -15.38 13.35 13.23
CA LYS A 44 -16.30 12.23 13.46
C LYS A 44 -15.66 10.83 13.37
N SER A 45 -14.34 10.72 13.13
CA SER A 45 -13.67 9.42 12.94
C SER A 45 -13.91 8.48 14.13
N VAL A 46 -13.68 8.97 15.35
CA VAL A 46 -13.81 8.17 16.58
C VAL A 46 -15.26 7.76 16.85
N GLU A 47 -16.23 8.64 16.55
CA GLU A 47 -17.66 8.33 16.65
C GLU A 47 -18.04 7.16 15.73
N ILE A 48 -17.57 7.21 14.48
CA ILE A 48 -17.80 6.15 13.49
C ILE A 48 -17.14 4.85 13.93
N ILE A 49 -15.88 4.87 14.39
CA ILE A 49 -15.20 3.67 14.89
C ILE A 49 -15.99 3.02 16.02
N LYS A 50 -16.45 3.82 17.01
CA LYS A 50 -17.28 3.35 18.14
C LYS A 50 -18.59 2.73 17.67
N LYS A 51 -19.25 3.30 16.66
CA LYS A 51 -20.47 2.76 16.07
C LYS A 51 -20.26 1.32 15.59
N TYR A 52 -19.21 1.05 14.81
CA TYR A 52 -18.94 -0.29 14.27
C TYR A 52 -18.48 -1.27 15.35
N ASP A 53 -17.70 -0.83 16.33
CA ASP A 53 -17.33 -1.63 17.51
C ASP A 53 -18.57 -2.09 18.29
N ASN A 54 -19.53 -1.18 18.52
CA ASN A 54 -20.79 -1.53 19.16
C ASN A 54 -21.64 -2.49 18.32
N LEU A 55 -21.67 -2.32 16.98
CA LEU A 55 -22.40 -3.24 16.11
C LEU A 55 -21.82 -4.67 16.16
N LEU A 56 -20.48 -4.80 16.17
CA LEU A 56 -19.81 -6.09 16.28
C LEU A 56 -20.02 -6.73 17.65
N LYS A 57 -19.83 -5.98 18.74
CA LYS A 57 -20.00 -6.48 20.12
C LYS A 57 -21.41 -6.96 20.43
N ASN A 58 -22.41 -6.31 19.84
CA ASN A 58 -23.82 -6.67 20.03
C ASN A 58 -24.33 -7.71 19.01
N GLY A 59 -23.47 -8.22 18.12
CA GLY A 59 -23.87 -9.18 17.08
C GLY A 59 -24.85 -8.61 16.05
N LEU A 60 -24.87 -7.28 15.87
CA LEU A 60 -25.78 -6.57 14.96
C LEU A 60 -25.17 -6.32 13.58
N TYR A 61 -23.89 -6.62 13.38
CA TYR A 61 -23.25 -6.55 12.08
C TYR A 61 -23.33 -7.90 11.35
N PRO A 62 -23.79 -7.96 10.08
CA PRO A 62 -23.88 -9.21 9.32
C PRO A 62 -22.49 -9.68 8.84
N ILE A 63 -21.80 -10.46 9.67
CA ILE A 63 -20.48 -11.02 9.36
C ILE A 63 -20.61 -12.10 8.26
N LYS A 64 -19.73 -12.05 7.25
CA LYS A 64 -19.71 -12.97 6.09
C LYS A 64 -18.45 -13.86 6.02
N CYS A 65 -17.67 -13.85 7.10
CA CYS A 65 -16.49 -14.69 7.29
C CYS A 65 -16.59 -15.44 8.63
N ASN A 66 -15.56 -16.18 9.02
CA ASN A 66 -15.63 -17.04 10.22
C ASN A 66 -15.65 -16.24 11.53
N GLY A 67 -15.26 -14.96 11.51
CA GLY A 67 -15.33 -14.07 12.67
C GLY A 67 -14.44 -12.86 12.55
N ILE A 68 -14.78 -11.81 13.29
CA ILE A 68 -14.04 -10.53 13.30
C ILE A 68 -13.74 -10.13 14.75
N GLU A 69 -12.47 -9.89 15.05
CA GLU A 69 -12.01 -9.22 16.26
C GLU A 69 -11.64 -7.78 15.90
N LEU A 70 -12.35 -6.79 16.43
CA LEU A 70 -12.03 -5.38 16.25
C LEU A 70 -11.30 -4.83 17.48
N HIS A 71 -10.11 -4.28 17.25
CA HIS A 71 -9.34 -3.53 18.22
C HIS A 71 -9.19 -2.09 17.73
N TRP A 72 -9.34 -1.12 18.63
CA TRP A 72 -9.10 0.27 18.26
C TRP A 72 -8.66 1.11 19.46
N TRP A 73 -7.98 2.21 19.18
CA TRP A 73 -7.68 3.26 20.14
C TRP A 73 -7.66 4.61 19.43
N SER A 74 -7.79 5.68 20.22
CA SER A 74 -7.57 7.05 19.75
C SER A 74 -6.60 7.74 20.71
N LYS A 75 -5.38 8.02 20.25
CA LYS A 75 -4.35 8.74 21.01
C LYS A 75 -3.36 9.35 20.03
N LYS A 76 -2.72 10.45 20.43
CA LYS A 76 -1.69 11.10 19.62
C LYS A 76 -0.58 10.10 19.22
N ASP A 77 -0.29 10.04 17.93
CA ASP A 77 0.79 9.26 17.33
C ASP A 77 1.90 10.17 16.79
N LYS A 78 2.96 9.56 16.26
CA LYS A 78 4.08 10.24 15.56
C LYS A 78 3.93 10.22 14.04
N GLY A 79 2.73 9.90 13.53
CA GLY A 79 2.42 9.73 12.11
C GLY A 79 2.03 8.30 11.74
N GLN A 80 1.69 8.12 10.46
CA GLN A 80 1.09 6.89 9.95
C GLN A 80 1.95 5.63 10.16
N SER A 81 3.28 5.75 10.07
CA SER A 81 4.20 4.62 10.32
C SER A 81 4.13 4.13 11.76
N ASP A 82 4.06 5.06 12.72
CA ASP A 82 3.93 4.75 14.14
C ASP A 82 2.57 4.08 14.42
N ALA A 83 1.47 4.63 13.87
CA ALA A 83 0.14 4.02 13.98
C ALA A 83 0.11 2.59 13.41
N ILE A 84 0.68 2.37 12.22
CA ILE A 84 0.76 1.05 11.58
C ILE A 84 1.62 0.09 12.42
N ASN A 85 2.79 0.54 12.90
CA ASN A 85 3.68 -0.27 13.72
C ASN A 85 3.02 -0.68 15.04
N GLN A 86 2.30 0.23 15.70
CA GLN A 86 1.54 -0.06 16.91
C GLN A 86 0.46 -1.11 16.66
N GLY A 87 -0.22 -1.04 15.50
CA GLY A 87 -1.17 -2.08 15.07
C GLY A 87 -0.50 -3.43 14.86
N PHE A 88 0.57 -3.50 14.07
CA PHE A 88 1.23 -4.78 13.81
C PHE A 88 1.89 -5.40 15.05
N LYS A 89 2.21 -4.60 16.08
CA LYS A 89 2.73 -5.12 17.36
C LYS A 89 1.74 -6.05 18.07
N ILE A 90 0.43 -5.85 17.90
CA ILE A 90 -0.61 -6.68 18.50
C ILE A 90 -1.30 -7.61 17.50
N ALA A 91 -0.79 -7.70 16.28
CA ALA A 91 -1.35 -8.52 15.20
C ALA A 91 -1.37 -10.02 15.56
N LYS A 92 -2.52 -10.65 15.33
CA LYS A 92 -2.75 -12.09 15.58
C LYS A 92 -2.87 -12.93 14.31
N GLY A 93 -2.96 -12.32 13.14
CA GLY A 93 -3.15 -12.99 11.86
C GLY A 93 -1.86 -13.52 11.24
N GLU A 94 -1.97 -14.59 10.44
CA GLU A 94 -0.83 -15.08 9.66
C GLU A 94 -0.58 -14.26 8.39
N ILE A 95 -1.62 -13.58 7.88
CA ILE A 95 -1.53 -12.67 6.73
C ILE A 95 -1.73 -11.24 7.23
N LEU A 96 -0.81 -10.35 6.88
CA LEU A 96 -0.82 -8.94 7.25
C LEU A 96 -1.14 -8.07 6.04
N ALA A 97 -1.93 -7.02 6.26
CA ALA A 97 -2.07 -5.89 5.36
C ALA A 97 -2.36 -4.61 6.16
N TRP A 98 -2.19 -3.45 5.53
CA TRP A 98 -2.74 -2.19 6.06
C TRP A 98 -3.51 -1.46 4.96
N ILE A 99 -4.52 -0.71 5.35
CA ILE A 99 -5.36 0.10 4.46
C ILE A 99 -5.52 1.49 5.09
N ASN A 100 -5.30 2.56 4.33
CA ASN A 100 -5.47 3.91 4.88
C ASN A 100 -6.96 4.21 5.09
N SER A 101 -7.29 5.06 6.07
CA SER A 101 -8.68 5.39 6.42
C SER A 101 -9.47 6.18 5.36
N ASP A 102 -8.86 6.47 4.22
CA ASP A 102 -9.50 7.06 3.02
C ASP A 102 -9.55 6.12 1.80
N ASP A 103 -8.95 4.93 1.92
CA ASP A 103 -8.90 3.87 0.90
C ASP A 103 -9.90 2.74 1.23
N PHE A 104 -10.16 1.83 0.28
CA PHE A 104 -11.08 0.71 0.51
C PHE A 104 -10.81 -0.52 -0.37
N TYR A 105 -11.10 -1.71 0.16
CA TYR A 105 -10.97 -2.98 -0.56
C TYR A 105 -12.13 -3.24 -1.53
N GLU A 106 -11.85 -4.03 -2.58
CA GLU A 106 -12.87 -4.68 -3.41
C GLU A 106 -13.39 -5.96 -2.70
N ALA A 107 -14.62 -6.38 -2.99
CA ALA A 107 -15.35 -7.38 -2.19
C ALA A 107 -14.70 -8.78 -2.11
N ASN A 108 -13.93 -9.19 -3.12
CA ASN A 108 -13.33 -10.53 -3.21
C ASN A 108 -11.84 -10.57 -2.84
N ALA A 109 -11.26 -9.42 -2.44
CA ALA A 109 -9.82 -9.31 -2.23
C ALA A 109 -9.28 -10.37 -1.27
N PHE A 110 -9.91 -10.55 -0.10
CA PHE A 110 -9.36 -11.44 0.93
C PHE A 110 -9.53 -12.91 0.54
N LYS A 111 -10.63 -13.26 -0.13
CA LYS A 111 -10.87 -14.61 -0.63
C LYS A 111 -9.80 -15.01 -1.64
N GLU A 112 -9.54 -14.18 -2.65
CA GLU A 112 -8.52 -14.46 -3.67
C GLU A 112 -7.11 -14.55 -3.06
N VAL A 113 -6.78 -13.64 -2.14
CA VAL A 113 -5.49 -13.67 -1.43
C VAL A 113 -5.33 -14.94 -0.59
N LEU A 114 -6.39 -15.38 0.10
CA LEU A 114 -6.40 -16.61 0.88
C LEU A 114 -6.16 -17.83 -0.01
N GLU A 115 -6.87 -17.93 -1.14
CA GLU A 115 -6.72 -19.01 -2.12
C GLU A 115 -5.28 -19.11 -2.62
N ILE A 116 -4.64 -17.97 -2.92
CA ILE A 116 -3.24 -17.91 -3.34
C ILE A 116 -2.29 -18.40 -2.25
N PHE A 117 -2.42 -17.91 -1.02
CA PHE A 117 -1.52 -18.32 0.07
C PHE A 117 -1.70 -19.79 0.48
N ASN A 118 -2.91 -20.33 0.33
CA ASN A 118 -3.17 -21.75 0.53
C ASN A 118 -2.54 -22.62 -0.58
N ALA A 119 -2.64 -22.18 -1.84
CA ALA A 119 -2.07 -22.91 -2.98
C ALA A 119 -0.53 -22.81 -3.04
N HIS A 120 0.03 -21.70 -2.55
CA HIS A 120 1.45 -21.35 -2.66
C HIS A 120 2.02 -20.98 -1.29
N THR A 121 2.26 -22.01 -0.47
CA THR A 121 2.73 -21.85 0.91
C THR A 121 4.15 -21.29 1.04
N GLU A 122 4.91 -21.27 -0.05
CA GLU A 122 6.24 -20.65 -0.15
C GLU A 122 6.20 -19.12 -0.27
N LEU A 123 5.08 -18.53 -0.70
CA LEU A 123 5.00 -17.09 -0.94
C LEU A 123 5.04 -16.30 0.37
N ASP A 124 5.84 -15.24 0.39
CA ASP A 124 5.97 -14.30 1.50
C ASP A 124 5.16 -13.03 1.27
N LEU A 125 4.99 -12.62 0.00
CA LEU A 125 4.30 -11.40 -0.41
C LEU A 125 3.46 -11.63 -1.68
N VAL A 126 2.20 -11.22 -1.63
CA VAL A 126 1.29 -11.24 -2.76
C VAL A 126 0.73 -9.83 -2.95
N TYR A 127 0.71 -9.34 -4.18
CA TYR A 127 0.16 -8.02 -4.46
C TYR A 127 -0.61 -7.97 -5.78
N GLY A 128 -1.70 -7.22 -5.77
CA GLY A 128 -2.59 -7.04 -6.90
C GLY A 128 -2.39 -5.71 -7.61
N ASP A 129 -3.28 -5.47 -8.56
CA ASP A 129 -3.54 -4.15 -9.11
C ASP A 129 -4.51 -3.40 -8.20
N GLY A 130 -4.72 -2.12 -8.48
CA GLY A 130 -5.72 -1.34 -7.78
C GLY A 130 -6.26 -0.21 -8.62
N TYR A 131 -7.27 0.45 -8.09
CA TYR A 131 -7.84 1.63 -8.70
C TYR A 131 -7.39 2.89 -8.01
N VAL A 132 -7.22 3.95 -8.79
CA VAL A 132 -7.15 5.32 -8.32
C VAL A 132 -8.49 5.96 -8.61
N VAL A 133 -9.20 6.35 -7.55
CA VAL A 133 -10.54 6.94 -7.61
C VAL A 133 -10.44 8.40 -7.24
N LYS A 134 -10.93 9.29 -8.12
CA LYS A 134 -10.96 10.72 -7.83
C LYS A 134 -12.21 11.08 -7.05
N ASP A 135 -12.02 11.65 -5.87
CA ASP A 135 -13.11 11.97 -4.95
C ASP A 135 -14.14 12.94 -5.58
N GLY A 136 -15.42 12.73 -5.26
CA GLY A 136 -16.53 13.49 -5.84
C GLY A 136 -16.80 13.24 -7.33
N THR A 137 -16.18 12.24 -7.95
CA THR A 137 -16.38 11.92 -9.37
C THR A 137 -16.57 10.43 -9.62
N SER A 138 -17.06 10.05 -10.79
CA SER A 138 -17.08 8.66 -11.27
C SER A 138 -15.74 8.23 -11.92
N ASN A 139 -14.71 9.10 -11.90
CA ASN A 139 -13.45 8.81 -12.56
C ASN A 139 -12.63 7.81 -11.75
N LYS A 140 -12.32 6.69 -12.40
CA LYS A 140 -11.57 5.57 -11.84
C LYS A 140 -10.55 5.10 -12.86
N THR A 141 -9.28 5.00 -12.47
CA THR A 141 -8.19 4.54 -13.34
C THR A 141 -7.48 3.35 -12.72
N ILE A 142 -7.10 2.36 -13.54
CA ILE A 142 -6.38 1.18 -13.03
C ILE A 142 -4.90 1.54 -12.89
N LYS A 143 -4.36 1.40 -11.68
CA LYS A 143 -2.94 1.36 -11.40
C LYS A 143 -2.48 -0.09 -11.36
N ARG A 144 -1.76 -0.48 -12.41
CA ARG A 144 -1.21 -1.84 -12.54
C ARG A 144 0.12 -1.96 -11.82
N SER A 145 0.22 -2.98 -10.98
CA SER A 145 1.49 -3.39 -10.40
C SER A 145 2.31 -4.15 -11.45
N THR A 146 3.59 -4.37 -11.17
CA THR A 146 4.47 -5.18 -12.03
C THR A 146 5.30 -6.14 -11.20
N VAL A 147 5.99 -7.08 -11.84
CA VAL A 147 6.98 -7.94 -11.19
C VAL A 147 8.39 -7.62 -11.70
N GLY A 148 9.37 -7.82 -10.84
CA GLY A 148 10.78 -7.60 -11.11
C GLY A 148 11.65 -8.13 -9.97
N THR A 149 12.94 -8.23 -10.22
CA THR A 149 13.98 -8.55 -9.22
C THR A 149 14.19 -7.41 -8.24
N PHE A 150 14.89 -7.67 -7.14
CA PHE A 150 15.34 -6.63 -6.19
C PHE A 150 15.99 -5.45 -6.89
N ASN A 151 16.95 -5.68 -7.79
CA ASN A 151 17.69 -4.61 -8.47
C ASN A 151 16.81 -3.82 -9.44
N GLU A 152 15.84 -4.47 -10.09
CA GLU A 152 14.87 -3.77 -10.93
C GLU A 152 13.93 -2.93 -10.09
N PHE A 153 13.42 -3.46 -8.97
CA PHE A 153 12.57 -2.71 -8.05
C PHE A 153 13.30 -1.52 -7.42
N LEU A 154 14.57 -1.71 -7.04
CA LEU A 154 15.42 -0.66 -6.48
C LEU A 154 15.64 0.50 -7.45
N ARG A 155 15.75 0.24 -8.76
CA ARG A 155 16.06 1.26 -9.78
C ARG A 155 14.83 1.88 -10.44
N ARG A 156 13.70 1.17 -10.41
CA ARG A 156 12.41 1.61 -10.96
C ARG A 156 11.66 2.49 -9.95
N TYR A 157 10.35 2.58 -10.12
CA TYR A 157 9.45 3.19 -9.16
C TYR A 157 8.87 2.11 -8.23
N ASN A 158 8.27 2.54 -7.12
CA ASN A 158 7.47 1.66 -6.28
C ASN A 158 6.23 1.19 -7.07
N TYR A 159 6.37 0.06 -7.75
CA TYR A 159 5.32 -0.51 -8.58
C TYR A 159 4.36 -1.41 -7.80
N ILE A 160 4.60 -1.66 -6.50
CA ILE A 160 3.64 -2.40 -5.67
C ILE A 160 2.57 -1.41 -5.22
N PHE A 161 1.32 -1.70 -5.58
CA PHE A 161 0.21 -0.91 -5.11
C PHE A 161 -0.13 -1.29 -3.66
N GLN A 162 0.38 -0.49 -2.71
CA GLN A 162 0.33 -0.78 -1.28
C GLN A 162 -1.04 -1.24 -0.77
N PRO A 163 -2.18 -0.57 -1.09
CA PRO A 163 -3.49 -1.01 -0.61
C PRO A 163 -3.90 -2.40 -1.11
N SER A 164 -3.27 -2.92 -2.17
CA SER A 164 -3.46 -4.28 -2.70
C SER A 164 -2.33 -5.25 -2.32
N ALA A 165 -1.50 -4.93 -1.32
CA ALA A 165 -0.40 -5.79 -0.90
C ALA A 165 -0.74 -6.54 0.40
N PHE A 166 -0.45 -7.84 0.42
CA PHE A 166 -0.65 -8.75 1.54
C PHE A 166 0.62 -9.59 1.74
N TRP A 167 1.10 -9.75 2.96
CA TRP A 167 2.32 -10.52 3.23
C TRP A 167 2.17 -11.36 4.48
N LYS A 168 3.00 -12.41 4.61
CA LYS A 168 2.97 -13.25 5.81
C LYS A 168 3.53 -12.52 7.02
N LYS A 169 2.95 -12.77 8.19
CA LYS A 169 3.49 -12.27 9.46
C LYS A 169 4.95 -12.73 9.66
N ASN A 170 5.27 -13.97 9.29
CA ASN A 170 6.63 -14.51 9.43
C ASN A 170 7.70 -13.73 8.66
N ILE A 171 7.37 -13.16 7.49
CA ILE A 171 8.33 -12.31 6.77
C ILE A 171 8.43 -10.95 7.46
N PHE A 172 7.30 -10.38 7.92
CA PHE A 172 7.30 -9.11 8.63
C PHE A 172 8.07 -9.15 9.95
N ASP A 173 7.98 -10.24 10.72
CA ASP A 173 8.72 -10.41 11.97
C ASP A 173 10.25 -10.40 11.76
N LYS A 174 10.71 -10.71 10.55
CA LYS A 174 12.13 -10.72 10.20
C LYS A 174 12.61 -9.38 9.66
N VAL A 175 11.75 -8.70 8.91
CA VAL A 175 12.18 -7.52 8.16
C VAL A 175 11.67 -6.22 8.75
N GLY A 176 10.51 -6.20 9.41
CA GLY A 176 9.85 -5.03 10.01
C GLY A 176 10.59 -4.49 11.24
N PRO A 177 10.02 -3.47 11.92
CA PRO A 177 8.80 -2.72 11.61
C PRO A 177 8.99 -1.68 10.49
N LEU A 178 8.00 -0.85 10.17
CA LEU A 178 8.19 0.29 9.25
C LEU A 178 9.16 1.32 9.85
N ASP A 179 9.97 1.95 9.00
CA ASP A 179 10.86 3.03 9.44
C ASP A 179 10.06 4.32 9.64
N GLU A 180 9.85 4.69 10.90
CA GLU A 180 9.06 5.86 11.30
C GLU A 180 9.65 7.20 10.86
N SER A 181 10.93 7.22 10.42
CA SER A 181 11.54 8.42 9.85
C SER A 181 11.10 8.70 8.40
N LEU A 182 10.47 7.71 7.74
CA LEU A 182 9.98 7.81 6.37
C LEU A 182 8.49 8.17 6.34
N ASN A 183 8.14 9.17 5.54
CA ASN A 183 6.76 9.65 5.42
C ASN A 183 6.14 9.38 4.05
N PHE A 184 6.96 9.14 3.02
CA PHE A 184 6.50 9.05 1.64
C PHE A 184 6.88 7.74 0.94
N VAL A 185 7.88 7.03 1.46
CA VAL A 185 8.43 5.80 0.85
C VAL A 185 8.60 4.66 1.86
N MET A 186 7.85 4.72 2.97
CA MET A 186 7.87 3.70 4.02
C MET A 186 7.45 2.31 3.53
N ASP A 187 6.47 2.26 2.62
CA ASP A 187 5.99 1.04 1.97
C ASP A 187 7.06 0.47 1.04
N TYR A 188 7.67 1.34 0.24
CA TYR A 188 8.78 1.01 -0.65
C TYR A 188 9.99 0.45 0.10
N ASP A 189 10.34 1.02 1.26
CA ASP A 189 11.40 0.48 2.13
C ASP A 189 11.05 -0.91 2.67
N LEU A 190 9.79 -1.15 3.09
CA LEU A 190 9.35 -2.49 3.51
C LEU A 190 9.50 -3.50 2.37
N TRP A 191 9.00 -3.16 1.18
CA TRP A 191 9.09 -4.03 0.00
C TRP A 191 10.54 -4.36 -0.36
N LEU A 192 11.45 -3.38 -0.32
CA LEU A 192 12.88 -3.62 -0.54
C LEU A 192 13.48 -4.58 0.48
N ARG A 193 13.09 -4.48 1.76
CA ARG A 193 13.56 -5.42 2.79
C ARG A 193 13.00 -6.83 2.60
N ILE A 194 11.72 -6.95 2.24
CA ILE A 194 11.12 -8.24 1.87
C ILE A 194 11.87 -8.84 0.68
N PHE A 195 12.09 -8.08 -0.39
CA PHE A 195 12.77 -8.58 -1.60
C PHE A 195 14.21 -9.00 -1.29
N LYS A 196 14.93 -8.26 -0.44
CA LYS A 196 16.28 -8.63 -0.02
C LYS A 196 16.32 -9.94 0.77
N TYR A 197 15.26 -10.25 1.51
CA TYR A 197 15.12 -11.49 2.25
C TYR A 197 14.63 -12.65 1.37
N SER A 198 13.64 -12.42 0.51
CA SER A 198 12.93 -13.45 -0.25
C SER A 198 12.48 -12.99 -1.65
N ASP A 199 13.44 -12.62 -2.51
CA ASP A 199 13.12 -12.10 -3.86
C ASP A 199 12.30 -13.08 -4.73
N LYS A 200 12.42 -14.40 -4.50
CA LYS A 200 11.70 -15.42 -5.28
C LYS A 200 10.29 -15.70 -4.76
N ASN A 201 10.00 -15.38 -3.50
CA ASN A 201 8.76 -15.76 -2.82
C ASN A 201 7.73 -14.64 -2.88
N LYS A 202 7.51 -14.10 -4.08
CA LYS A 202 6.55 -13.02 -4.30
C LYS A 202 5.73 -13.24 -5.56
N LEU A 203 4.48 -12.80 -5.54
CA LEU A 203 3.57 -12.96 -6.66
C LEU A 203 2.80 -11.68 -6.95
N HIS A 204 2.82 -11.25 -8.20
CA HIS A 204 1.90 -10.25 -8.74
C HIS A 204 0.69 -10.94 -9.35
N VAL A 205 -0.51 -10.46 -9.04
CA VAL A 205 -1.76 -10.92 -9.65
C VAL A 205 -2.42 -9.77 -10.40
N SER A 206 -2.87 -10.03 -11.63
CA SER A 206 -3.61 -9.05 -12.45
C SER A 206 -5.09 -8.96 -12.03
N ALA A 207 -5.34 -8.93 -10.72
CA ALA A 207 -6.64 -8.75 -10.10
C ALA A 207 -6.65 -7.43 -9.33
N VAL A 208 -7.78 -6.74 -9.31
CA VAL A 208 -7.92 -5.48 -8.59
C VAL A 208 -8.50 -5.76 -7.21
N TRP A 209 -7.75 -5.42 -6.16
CA TRP A 209 -8.14 -5.69 -4.78
C TRP A 209 -8.47 -4.46 -3.96
N SER A 210 -8.12 -3.26 -4.41
CA SER A 210 -8.30 -2.06 -3.61
C SER A 210 -8.47 -0.80 -4.45
N ASN A 211 -8.90 0.26 -3.78
CA ASN A 211 -9.14 1.58 -4.31
C ASN A 211 -8.40 2.59 -3.44
N TYR A 212 -7.47 3.32 -4.05
CA TYR A 212 -6.83 4.49 -3.47
C TYR A 212 -7.66 5.73 -3.81
N ARG A 213 -8.00 6.54 -2.81
CA ARG A 213 -8.76 7.77 -3.02
C ARG A 213 -7.84 8.98 -3.20
N GLU A 214 -7.98 9.66 -4.32
CA GLU A 214 -7.38 10.97 -4.55
C GLU A 214 -8.35 12.09 -4.18
N TRP A 215 -7.97 12.89 -3.18
CA TRP A 215 -8.69 14.08 -2.73
C TRP A 215 -7.72 15.24 -2.52
N GLU A 216 -8.24 16.46 -2.27
CA GLU A 216 -7.47 17.72 -2.37
C GLU A 216 -6.19 17.74 -1.51
N SER A 217 -6.19 17.11 -0.33
CA SER A 217 -5.03 17.08 0.56
C SER A 217 -4.26 15.75 0.57
N SER A 218 -4.45 14.86 -0.41
CA SER A 218 -3.66 13.62 -0.50
C SER A 218 -2.15 13.95 -0.53
N LYS A 219 -1.40 13.40 0.45
CA LYS A 219 0.03 13.70 0.68
C LYS A 219 0.91 13.58 -0.58
N SER A 220 0.54 12.67 -1.48
CA SER A 220 1.23 12.38 -2.74
C SER A 220 1.31 13.57 -3.71
N VAL A 221 0.40 14.54 -3.59
CA VAL A 221 0.28 15.67 -4.52
C VAL A 221 1.10 16.90 -4.06
N SER A 222 1.23 17.11 -2.75
CA SER A 222 1.69 18.41 -2.21
C SER A 222 3.20 18.51 -1.91
N GLN A 223 3.94 17.39 -1.82
CA GLN A 223 5.31 17.40 -1.23
C GLN A 223 6.37 16.59 -2.01
N MET A 224 6.41 16.76 -3.34
CA MET A 224 7.36 16.04 -4.22
C MET A 224 8.84 16.13 -3.80
N ASN A 225 9.30 17.29 -3.31
CA ASN A 225 10.70 17.47 -2.90
C ASN A 225 11.10 16.56 -1.73
N LYS A 226 10.21 16.35 -0.76
CA LYS A 226 10.47 15.46 0.39
C LYS A 226 10.49 14.00 -0.05
N PHE A 227 9.56 13.60 -0.91
CA PHE A 227 9.56 12.28 -1.54
C PHE A 227 10.88 11.99 -2.27
N VAL A 228 11.37 12.93 -3.10
CA VAL A 228 12.66 12.78 -3.82
C VAL A 228 13.83 12.62 -2.85
N LYS A 229 13.83 13.36 -1.74
CA LYS A 229 14.88 13.27 -0.71
C LYS A 229 14.88 11.88 -0.05
N GLU A 230 13.73 11.40 0.43
CA GLU A 230 13.63 10.07 1.05
C GLU A 230 13.99 8.96 0.06
N ARG A 231 13.51 9.06 -1.19
CA ARG A 231 13.82 8.10 -2.26
C ARG A 231 15.32 7.99 -2.52
N LYS A 232 16.03 9.12 -2.62
CA LYS A 232 17.50 9.14 -2.80
C LYS A 232 18.23 8.53 -1.61
N THR A 233 17.76 8.79 -0.39
CA THR A 233 18.31 8.19 0.84
C THR A 233 18.17 6.67 0.80
N LEU A 234 16.98 6.15 0.47
CA LEU A 234 16.75 4.71 0.32
C LEU A 234 17.57 4.11 -0.82
N PHE A 235 17.62 4.77 -1.97
CA PHE A 235 18.39 4.28 -3.11
C PHE A 235 19.85 4.04 -2.72
N LYS A 236 20.49 5.01 -2.06
CA LYS A 236 21.86 4.87 -1.53
C LYS A 236 21.97 3.79 -0.44
N LYS A 237 21.03 3.76 0.51
CA LYS A 237 20.98 2.76 1.61
C LYS A 237 21.02 1.33 1.07
N TYR A 238 20.35 1.08 -0.06
CA TYR A 238 20.24 -0.25 -0.67
C TYR A 238 21.26 -0.52 -1.78
N GLY A 239 22.34 0.28 -1.87
CA GLY A 239 23.45 0.03 -2.80
C GLY A 239 23.29 0.66 -4.19
N GLY A 240 22.32 1.55 -4.36
CA GLY A 240 22.21 2.39 -5.55
C GLY A 240 23.34 3.43 -5.61
N ASN A 241 23.86 3.65 -6.82
CA ASN A 241 24.98 4.56 -7.07
C ASN A 241 24.58 6.05 -7.06
N LYS A 242 25.47 6.94 -7.53
CA LYS A 242 25.31 8.40 -7.45
C LYS A 242 24.02 8.92 -8.11
N ILE A 243 23.51 8.26 -9.14
CA ILE A 243 22.35 8.72 -9.91
C ILE A 243 21.23 7.68 -9.85
N ASP A 244 20.09 8.07 -9.28
CA ASP A 244 18.87 7.25 -9.23
C ASP A 244 18.15 7.30 -10.59
N PRO A 245 18.06 6.16 -11.34
CA PRO A 245 17.45 6.13 -12.66
C PRO A 245 15.99 6.59 -12.66
N TYR A 246 15.24 6.35 -11.57
CA TYR A 246 13.87 6.80 -11.45
C TYR A 246 13.77 8.32 -11.36
N ILE A 247 14.71 8.98 -10.67
CA ILE A 247 14.76 10.43 -10.62
C ILE A 247 15.12 11.02 -11.98
N ILE A 248 16.06 10.41 -12.71
CA ILE A 248 16.37 10.81 -14.10
C ILE A 248 15.11 10.70 -14.96
N GLN A 249 14.44 9.55 -14.90
CA GLN A 249 13.20 9.30 -15.64
C GLN A 249 12.18 10.39 -15.34
N LYS A 250 11.94 10.73 -14.06
CA LYS A 250 11.00 11.77 -13.65
C LYS A 250 11.36 13.15 -14.22
N ILE A 251 12.64 13.53 -14.21
CA ILE A 251 13.13 14.79 -14.79
C ILE A 251 12.92 14.82 -16.31
N ILE A 252 13.21 13.71 -17.00
CA ILE A 252 12.99 13.61 -18.44
C ILE A 252 11.48 13.72 -18.72
N THR A 253 10.66 12.89 -18.07
CA THR A 253 9.20 12.89 -18.30
C THR A 253 8.55 14.22 -17.94
N SER A 254 9.04 14.97 -16.94
CA SER A 254 8.49 16.28 -16.59
C SER A 254 8.85 17.36 -17.63
N ARG A 255 10.07 17.32 -18.18
CA ARG A 255 10.50 18.22 -19.26
C ARG A 255 9.75 17.96 -20.57
N TYR A 256 9.47 16.71 -20.88
CA TYR A 256 8.72 16.31 -22.08
C TYR A 256 7.22 16.13 -21.83
N PHE A 257 6.71 16.51 -20.65
CA PHE A 257 5.34 16.21 -20.22
C PHE A 257 4.28 16.75 -21.18
N ASN A 258 4.48 17.97 -21.68
CA ASN A 258 3.59 18.61 -22.65
C ASN A 258 3.64 17.94 -24.04
N PHE A 259 4.77 17.32 -24.38
CA PHE A 259 4.90 16.54 -25.60
C PHE A 259 4.22 15.17 -25.44
N ILE A 260 4.49 14.46 -24.34
CA ILE A 260 3.95 13.12 -24.04
C ILE A 260 2.41 13.15 -23.95
N LYS A 261 1.80 14.19 -23.34
CA LYS A 261 0.34 14.35 -23.26
C LYS A 261 -0.34 14.53 -24.62
N LYS A 262 0.36 15.04 -25.63
CA LYS A 262 -0.17 15.18 -26.99
C LYS A 262 -0.19 13.85 -27.76
N VAL A 263 0.45 12.82 -27.20
CA VAL A 263 0.53 11.48 -27.80
C VAL A 263 -0.50 10.55 -27.12
N ASN A 264 -1.05 9.60 -27.87
CA ASN A 264 -1.94 8.56 -27.38
C ASN A 264 -1.39 7.87 -26.10
N ILE A 265 -2.24 7.63 -25.10
CA ILE A 265 -1.91 7.01 -23.79
C ILE A 265 -1.09 5.72 -23.92
N LYS A 266 -1.38 4.86 -24.91
CA LYS A 266 -0.59 3.63 -25.15
C LYS A 266 0.87 3.96 -25.51
N MET A 267 1.06 4.98 -26.32
CA MET A 267 2.37 5.43 -26.79
C MET A 267 3.12 6.20 -25.69
N ALA A 268 2.42 6.94 -24.84
CA ALA A 268 2.99 7.56 -23.63
C ALA A 268 3.58 6.51 -22.68
N ASN A 269 2.84 5.43 -22.38
CA ASN A 269 3.33 4.32 -21.55
C ASN A 269 4.53 3.60 -22.18
N ALA A 270 4.54 3.43 -23.51
CA ALA A 270 5.68 2.86 -24.23
C ALA A 270 6.90 3.80 -24.14
N LEU A 271 6.70 5.11 -24.30
CA LEU A 271 7.76 6.11 -24.20
C LEU A 271 8.36 6.17 -22.79
N GLU A 272 7.54 6.11 -21.75
CA GLU A 272 8.01 6.07 -20.35
C GLU A 272 8.86 4.83 -20.08
N LYS A 273 8.47 3.66 -20.63
CA LYS A 273 9.28 2.43 -20.56
C LYS A 273 10.61 2.60 -21.29
N CYS A 274 10.60 3.19 -22.50
CA CYS A 274 11.84 3.46 -23.24
C CYS A 274 12.77 4.41 -22.48
N ILE A 275 12.24 5.52 -21.94
CA ILE A 275 13.01 6.47 -21.13
C ILE A 275 13.61 5.77 -19.90
N PHE A 276 12.85 4.88 -19.26
CA PHE A 276 13.38 4.06 -18.17
C PHE A 276 14.55 3.20 -18.66
N TYR A 277 14.38 2.40 -19.71
CA TYR A 277 15.46 1.54 -20.23
C TYR A 277 16.71 2.32 -20.64
N ILE A 278 16.55 3.52 -21.22
CA ILE A 278 17.67 4.42 -21.54
C ILE A 278 18.38 4.88 -20.27
N SER A 279 17.62 5.34 -19.27
CA SER A 279 18.16 5.80 -17.98
C SER A 279 18.87 4.66 -17.24
N ASP A 280 18.30 3.46 -17.30
CA ASP A 280 18.79 2.24 -16.70
C ASP A 280 20.06 1.72 -17.38
N SER A 281 20.11 1.77 -18.71
CA SER A 281 21.31 1.46 -19.50
C SER A 281 22.44 2.47 -19.21
N PHE A 282 22.10 3.76 -19.10
CA PHE A 282 23.08 4.79 -18.74
C PHE A 282 23.66 4.56 -17.35
N TYR A 283 22.83 4.15 -16.38
CA TYR A 283 23.29 3.79 -15.03
C TYR A 283 24.37 2.71 -15.03
N TYR A 284 24.24 1.67 -15.85
CA TYR A 284 25.26 0.62 -15.99
C TYR A 284 26.52 1.04 -16.76
N LYS A 285 26.46 2.11 -17.56
CA LYS A 285 27.64 2.60 -18.29
C LYS A 285 28.54 3.49 -17.45
N ILE A 286 28.00 4.13 -16.42
CA ILE A 286 28.70 5.13 -15.61
C ILE A 286 29.13 4.61 -14.23
N ASN A 287 28.83 3.35 -13.93
CA ASN A 287 29.23 2.65 -12.70
C ASN A 287 29.70 1.25 -13.04
#